data_AF-A0A4Q9LR32-F1
#
_entry.id   AF-A0A4Q9LR32-F1
#
_cell.length_a   1.000
_cell.length_b   1.000
_cell.length_c   1.000
_cell.angle_alpha   90.00
_cell.angle_beta   90.00
_cell.angle_gamma   90.00
#
_symmetry.space_group_name_H-M   'P 1'
#
loop_
_entity.id
_entity.type
_entity.pdbx_description
1 polymer ?
#
loop_
_entity_poly.entity_id
_entity_poly.type
_entity_poly.pdbx_seq_one_letter_code
_entity_poly.pdbx_strand_id
1 'polypeptide(L)'
;MEISEFALNIYKILVEWPLSFRILVGFIPFFIYFVVRYYFKSYKCKKDFVIEDGKDVEDEEICIRMKASFKEYLQNQSKVKTVSFMFNEDIGYEEMGFGKEKITCLGIVNAANSEVKPGMGGLNAGITVWVGGRYGIITDQQGQKEWCDLKMLNRLRKLDPKKIGLVAVSNFTEGHVFHVVGPQACLVGTQKYVKSLSGVTETLIKAYKDCLFQAKNLKCSHIIFPLISGGIFCESNPSEGFSESEFLNAVQLAVKKFIQNADFKDIKVYFNI
;
A
#
# COMPACT_ATOMS: atom_id res chain seq x y z
N MET A 1 -23.91 -17.66 38.17
CA MET A 1 -22.91 -17.60 39.25
C MET A 1 -22.04 -18.88 39.22
N GLU A 2 -21.54 -19.28 38.04
CA GLU A 2 -20.82 -20.57 37.86
C GLU A 2 -19.47 -20.39 37.13
N ILE A 3 -19.24 -19.25 36.48
CA ILE A 3 -17.96 -18.95 35.80
C ILE A 3 -16.86 -18.61 36.83
N SER A 4 -17.21 -18.13 38.02
CA SER A 4 -16.24 -17.69 39.02
C SER A 4 -15.53 -18.84 39.73
N GLU A 5 -16.20 -19.97 40.01
CA GLU A 5 -15.55 -21.12 40.65
C GLU A 5 -14.61 -21.86 39.70
N PHE A 6 -14.98 -21.95 38.42
CA PHE A 6 -14.11 -22.56 37.41
C PHE A 6 -12.82 -21.75 37.20
N ALA A 7 -12.94 -20.42 37.10
CA ALA A 7 -11.79 -19.54 36.99
C ALA A 7 -10.89 -19.57 38.25
N LEU A 8 -11.51 -19.67 39.44
CA LEU A 8 -10.78 -19.77 40.71
C LEU A 8 -10.03 -21.09 40.86
N ASN A 9 -10.62 -22.20 40.40
CA ASN A 9 -9.99 -23.52 40.39
C ASN A 9 -8.82 -23.60 39.39
N ILE A 10 -8.98 -23.02 38.19
CA ILE A 10 -7.86 -22.91 37.24
C ILE A 10 -6.74 -22.03 37.81
N TYR A 11 -7.08 -20.92 38.48
CA TYR A 11 -6.08 -20.05 39.12
C TYR A 11 -5.31 -20.77 40.23
N LYS A 12 -5.99 -21.52 41.11
CA LYS A 12 -5.32 -22.32 42.16
C LYS A 12 -4.37 -23.37 41.56
N ILE A 13 -4.82 -24.10 40.55
CA ILE A 13 -3.98 -25.10 39.85
C ILE A 13 -2.75 -24.43 39.21
N LEU A 14 -2.93 -23.27 38.58
CA LEU A 14 -1.81 -22.52 37.97
C LEU A 14 -0.85 -21.93 39.02
N VAL A 15 -1.31 -21.60 40.23
CA VAL A 15 -0.50 -21.00 41.31
C VAL A 15 0.23 -22.04 42.17
N GLU A 16 -0.12 -23.33 42.08
CA GLU A 16 0.61 -24.40 42.76
C GLU A 16 1.70 -25.02 41.88
N TRP A 17 1.69 -24.75 40.58
CA TRP A 17 2.71 -25.28 39.68
C TRP A 17 4.07 -24.62 39.90
N PRO A 18 5.18 -25.39 39.85
CA PRO A 18 6.53 -24.83 39.85
C PRO A 18 6.69 -23.77 38.76
N LEU A 19 7.43 -22.70 39.06
CA LEU A 19 7.63 -21.57 38.14
C LEU A 19 8.14 -22.02 36.77
N SER A 20 9.02 -23.02 36.73
CA SER A 20 9.54 -23.64 35.50
C SER A 20 8.43 -24.25 34.63
N PHE A 21 7.40 -24.85 35.24
CA PHE A 21 6.29 -25.46 34.53
C PHE A 21 5.30 -24.41 33.98
N ARG A 22 5.08 -23.30 34.69
CA ARG A 22 4.29 -22.17 34.19
C ARG A 22 4.96 -21.48 33.01
N ILE A 23 6.27 -21.29 33.08
CA ILE A 23 7.08 -20.77 31.98
C ILE A 23 6.94 -21.72 30.78
N LEU A 24 7.08 -23.04 30.97
CA LEU A 24 6.94 -24.02 29.90
C LEU A 24 5.55 -23.96 29.24
N VAL A 25 4.46 -23.95 30.02
CA VAL A 25 3.08 -23.91 29.50
C VAL A 25 2.74 -22.57 28.84
N GLY A 26 3.35 -21.47 29.25
CA GLY A 26 3.24 -20.18 28.55
C GLY A 26 4.09 -20.12 27.26
N PHE A 27 5.26 -20.76 27.26
CA PHE A 27 6.16 -20.79 26.10
C PHE A 27 5.70 -21.76 25.02
N ILE A 28 5.04 -22.87 25.34
CA ILE A 28 4.56 -23.84 24.33
C ILE A 28 3.61 -23.20 23.31
N PRO A 29 2.52 -22.50 23.68
CA PRO A 29 1.66 -21.85 22.69
C PRO A 29 2.36 -20.68 21.98
N PHE A 30 3.29 -19.98 22.63
CA PHE A 30 4.11 -18.94 21.98
C PHE A 30 5.08 -19.55 20.95
N PHE A 31 5.73 -20.67 21.28
CA PHE A 31 6.64 -21.40 20.42
C PHE A 31 5.89 -22.11 19.30
N ILE A 32 4.72 -22.71 19.57
CA ILE A 32 3.83 -23.23 18.53
C ILE A 32 3.36 -22.09 17.64
N TYR A 33 2.98 -20.93 18.16
CA TYR A 33 2.64 -19.77 17.34
C TYR A 33 3.83 -19.32 16.47
N PHE A 34 5.05 -19.29 17.03
CA PHE A 34 6.26 -18.90 16.30
C PHE A 34 6.66 -19.94 15.26
N VAL A 35 6.60 -21.23 15.58
CA VAL A 35 6.87 -22.35 14.67
C VAL A 35 5.80 -22.42 13.60
N VAL A 36 4.52 -22.28 13.91
CA VAL A 36 3.43 -22.20 12.94
C VAL A 36 3.61 -20.97 12.05
N ARG A 37 3.91 -19.78 12.60
CA ARG A 37 4.24 -18.62 11.76
C ARG A 37 5.48 -18.85 10.91
N TYR A 38 6.52 -19.47 11.44
CA TYR A 38 7.76 -19.72 10.72
C TYR A 38 7.53 -20.76 9.61
N TYR A 39 6.87 -21.89 9.91
CA TYR A 39 6.51 -22.91 8.92
C TYR A 39 5.51 -22.40 7.88
N PHE A 40 4.46 -21.66 8.25
CA PHE A 40 3.55 -21.07 7.28
C PHE A 40 4.20 -19.92 6.48
N LYS A 41 5.19 -19.21 7.05
CA LYS A 41 6.03 -18.26 6.31
C LYS A 41 7.07 -18.96 5.42
N SER A 42 7.51 -20.17 5.79
CA SER A 42 8.36 -21.06 4.99
C SER A 42 7.58 -21.88 3.96
N TYR A 43 6.25 -21.90 4.03
CA TYR A 43 5.37 -22.29 2.92
C TYR A 43 5.13 -21.13 1.94
N LYS A 44 5.90 -20.03 2.02
CA LYS A 44 6.09 -19.18 0.85
C LYS A 44 6.89 -19.94 -0.19
N CYS A 45 6.31 -19.94 -1.39
CA CYS A 45 6.89 -20.31 -2.66
C CYS A 45 7.22 -21.81 -2.82
N LYS A 46 6.25 -22.54 -3.42
CA LYS A 46 6.65 -23.21 -4.67
C LYS A 46 7.32 -22.11 -5.49
N LYS A 47 8.61 -22.25 -5.82
CA LYS A 47 9.26 -21.33 -6.74
C LYS A 47 8.42 -21.36 -8.02
N ASP A 48 7.69 -20.28 -8.27
CA ASP A 48 6.96 -20.14 -9.50
C ASP A 48 8.02 -19.87 -10.56
N PHE A 49 8.33 -20.89 -11.34
CA PHE A 49 9.24 -20.77 -12.47
C PHE A 49 8.42 -20.30 -13.67
N VAL A 50 8.95 -19.32 -14.39
CA VAL A 50 8.43 -18.89 -15.69
C VAL A 50 9.41 -19.36 -16.74
N ILE A 51 8.89 -19.89 -17.85
CA ILE A 51 9.71 -20.33 -18.98
C ILE A 51 10.05 -19.09 -19.83
N GLU A 52 11.30 -18.65 -19.79
CA GLU A 52 11.85 -17.59 -20.64
C GLU A 52 12.95 -18.20 -21.54
N ASP A 53 12.83 -18.03 -22.85
CA ASP A 53 13.76 -18.59 -23.85
C ASP A 53 14.06 -20.10 -23.69
N GLY A 54 13.06 -20.86 -23.23
CA GLY A 54 13.16 -22.30 -23.01
C GLY A 54 13.91 -22.70 -21.73
N LYS A 55 14.13 -21.76 -20.79
CA LYS A 55 14.74 -22.03 -19.48
C LYS A 55 13.77 -21.66 -18.36
N ASP A 56 13.80 -22.47 -17.30
CA ASP A 56 13.11 -22.17 -16.06
C ASP A 56 13.85 -21.04 -15.33
N VAL A 57 13.19 -19.89 -15.19
CA VAL A 57 13.70 -18.73 -14.44
C VAL A 57 12.77 -18.48 -13.27
N GLU A 58 13.34 -18.19 -12.09
CA GLU A 58 12.55 -17.85 -10.91
C GLU A 58 11.81 -16.52 -11.12
N ASP A 59 10.50 -16.48 -10.86
CA ASP A 59 9.67 -15.27 -11.08
C ASP A 59 10.16 -14.05 -10.30
N GLU A 60 10.84 -14.28 -9.16
CA GLU A 60 11.50 -13.23 -8.37
C GLU A 60 12.62 -12.55 -9.17
N GLU A 61 13.44 -13.31 -9.92
CA GLU A 61 14.50 -12.76 -10.76
C GLU A 61 13.91 -11.90 -11.89
N ILE A 62 12.82 -12.36 -12.50
CA ILE A 62 12.08 -11.63 -13.53
C ILE A 62 11.55 -10.32 -12.94
N CYS A 63 10.93 -10.37 -11.76
CA CYS A 63 10.45 -9.19 -11.05
C CYS A 63 11.55 -8.16 -10.78
N ILE A 64 12.75 -8.59 -10.38
CA ILE A 64 13.91 -7.71 -10.16
C ILE A 64 14.29 -7.00 -11.46
N ARG A 65 14.44 -7.75 -12.57
CA ARG A 65 14.77 -7.18 -13.89
C ARG A 65 13.69 -6.18 -14.35
N MET A 66 12.42 -6.51 -14.17
CA MET A 66 11.30 -5.64 -14.51
C MET A 66 11.28 -4.35 -13.69
N LYS A 67 11.56 -4.40 -12.39
CA LYS A 67 11.65 -3.20 -11.53
C LYS A 67 12.78 -2.28 -12.00
N ALA A 68 13.95 -2.84 -12.32
CA ALA A 68 15.08 -2.07 -12.86
C ALA A 68 14.74 -1.40 -14.20
N SER A 69 14.20 -2.16 -15.16
CA SER A 69 13.80 -1.63 -16.48
C SER A 69 12.71 -0.56 -16.36
N PHE A 70 11.78 -0.73 -15.43
CA PHE A 70 10.72 0.25 -15.19
C PHE A 70 11.25 1.56 -14.59
N LYS A 71 12.21 1.47 -13.66
CA LYS A 71 12.90 2.65 -13.12
C LYS A 71 13.62 3.43 -14.22
N GLU A 72 14.36 2.74 -15.09
CA GLU A 72 15.01 3.35 -16.24
C GLU A 72 14.00 4.02 -17.19
N TYR A 73 12.88 3.33 -17.47
CA TYR A 73 11.79 3.90 -18.27
C TYR A 73 11.30 5.24 -17.69
N LEU A 74 11.06 5.31 -16.38
CA LEU A 74 10.59 6.52 -15.70
C LEU A 74 11.62 7.64 -15.71
N GLN A 75 12.91 7.32 -15.50
CA GLN A 75 14.00 8.28 -15.56
C GLN A 75 14.17 8.91 -16.95
N ASN A 76 13.83 8.17 -18.00
CA ASN A 76 13.90 8.63 -19.39
C ASN A 76 12.64 9.41 -19.85
N GLN A 77 11.64 9.61 -18.98
CA GLN A 77 10.45 10.41 -19.33
C GLN A 77 10.69 11.90 -19.09
N SER A 78 10.52 12.73 -20.11
CA SER A 78 10.66 14.20 -19.98
C SER A 78 9.51 14.86 -19.21
N LYS A 79 8.35 14.20 -19.10
CA LYS A 79 7.11 14.75 -18.53
C LYS A 79 6.99 14.56 -17.01
N VAL A 80 7.79 13.67 -16.43
CA VAL A 80 7.73 13.32 -15.00
C VAL A 80 9.14 13.27 -14.43
N LYS A 81 9.27 13.38 -13.11
CA LYS A 81 10.54 13.22 -12.40
C LYS A 81 10.50 11.97 -11.53
N THR A 82 11.64 11.33 -11.35
CA THR A 82 11.80 10.22 -10.42
C THR A 82 12.52 10.71 -9.17
N VAL A 83 11.99 10.37 -8.00
CA VAL A 83 12.60 10.62 -6.69
C VAL A 83 12.62 9.31 -5.92
N SER A 84 13.47 9.23 -4.90
CA SER A 84 13.60 8.01 -4.10
C SER A 84 13.83 8.40 -2.65
N PHE A 85 12.79 8.27 -1.84
CA PHE A 85 12.86 8.63 -0.42
C PHE A 85 11.83 7.86 0.40
N MET A 86 12.06 7.79 1.70
CA MET A 86 11.12 7.21 2.67
C MET A 86 10.47 8.33 3.48
N PHE A 87 9.14 8.31 3.61
CA PHE A 87 8.44 9.20 4.51
C PHE A 87 8.76 8.85 5.97
N ASN A 88 9.26 9.83 6.72
CA ASN A 88 9.51 9.77 8.17
C ASN A 88 9.23 11.16 8.79
N GLU A 89 9.53 11.41 10.06
CA GLU A 89 9.22 12.72 10.69
C GLU A 89 10.12 13.85 10.19
N ASP A 90 11.38 13.52 9.90
CA ASP A 90 12.46 14.49 9.66
C ASP A 90 12.60 14.91 8.19
N ILE A 91 12.01 14.16 7.26
CA ILE A 91 12.21 14.40 5.84
C ILE A 91 11.53 15.72 5.39
N GLY A 92 12.35 16.63 4.85
CA GLY A 92 11.92 17.88 4.24
C GLY A 92 11.82 17.79 2.71
N TYR A 93 11.48 18.90 2.08
CA TYR A 93 11.33 18.98 0.62
C TYR A 93 12.65 18.83 -0.14
N GLU A 94 13.76 19.25 0.45
CA GLU A 94 15.08 19.08 -0.16
C GLU A 94 15.46 17.60 -0.22
N GLU A 95 15.25 16.87 0.88
CA GLU A 95 15.51 15.43 1.00
C GLU A 95 14.57 14.59 0.15
N MET A 96 13.35 15.10 -0.15
CA MET A 96 12.45 14.48 -1.14
C MET A 96 12.93 14.64 -2.59
N GLY A 97 13.99 15.40 -2.83
CA GLY A 97 14.53 15.65 -4.17
C GLY A 97 13.86 16.79 -4.92
N PHE A 98 13.13 17.67 -4.23
CA PHE A 98 12.53 18.85 -4.86
C PHE A 98 13.54 20.01 -5.03
N GLY A 99 14.68 19.97 -4.35
CA GLY A 99 15.71 21.00 -4.44
C GLY A 99 15.16 22.39 -4.13
N LYS A 100 15.42 23.37 -5.02
CA LYS A 100 14.99 24.78 -4.85
C LYS A 100 13.59 25.08 -5.42
N GLU A 101 12.79 24.06 -5.71
CA GLU A 101 11.47 24.27 -6.30
C GLU A 101 10.51 24.90 -5.29
N LYS A 102 9.78 25.94 -5.72
CA LYS A 102 8.74 26.56 -4.90
C LYS A 102 7.49 25.68 -4.89
N ILE A 103 7.25 24.98 -3.79
CA ILE A 103 6.06 24.16 -3.58
C ILE A 103 4.99 25.03 -2.90
N THR A 104 3.90 25.32 -3.62
CA THR A 104 2.79 26.11 -3.06
C THR A 104 1.66 25.24 -2.52
N CYS A 105 1.53 24.02 -3.04
CA CYS A 105 0.60 23.00 -2.58
C CYS A 105 1.08 21.64 -3.10
N LEU A 106 1.20 20.66 -2.20
CA LEU A 106 1.71 19.32 -2.49
C LEU A 106 0.58 18.28 -2.47
N GLY A 107 0.46 17.53 -3.56
CA GLY A 107 -0.33 16.31 -3.62
C GLY A 107 0.49 15.08 -3.28
N ILE A 108 0.04 14.26 -2.34
CA ILE A 108 0.68 12.97 -2.04
C ILE A 108 -0.32 11.87 -2.31
N VAL A 109 0.00 10.96 -3.22
CA VAL A 109 -0.82 9.77 -3.43
C VAL A 109 -0.41 8.70 -2.43
N ASN A 110 -1.39 8.23 -1.66
CA ASN A 110 -1.22 7.21 -0.66
C ASN A 110 -1.81 5.88 -1.16
N ALA A 111 -1.01 4.82 -1.14
CA ALA A 111 -1.49 3.46 -1.33
C ALA A 111 -2.19 2.98 -0.03
N ALA A 112 -3.47 3.34 0.08
CA ALA A 112 -4.26 3.17 1.28
C ALA A 112 -4.77 1.73 1.46
N ASN A 113 -5.04 1.37 2.71
CA ASN A 113 -5.81 0.17 3.05
C ASN A 113 -7.30 0.37 2.73
N SER A 114 -8.06 -0.74 2.69
CA SER A 114 -9.50 -0.74 2.39
C SER A 114 -10.37 0.00 3.43
N GLU A 115 -9.85 0.27 4.63
CA GLU A 115 -10.54 1.07 5.64
C GLU A 115 -10.24 2.56 5.52
N VAL A 116 -9.23 2.94 4.72
CA VAL A 116 -8.74 4.32 4.58
C VAL A 116 -8.30 4.90 5.93
N LYS A 117 -7.78 4.06 6.82
CA LYS A 117 -7.26 4.49 8.13
C LYS A 117 -5.78 4.86 8.07
N PRO A 118 -5.31 5.81 8.90
CA PRO A 118 -3.90 6.11 9.01
C PRO A 118 -3.10 4.92 9.60
N GLY A 119 -1.85 4.74 9.18
CA GLY A 119 -0.95 3.72 9.73
C GLY A 119 -0.94 2.37 8.97
N MET A 120 -1.02 1.25 9.69
CA MET A 120 -1.13 -0.13 9.15
C MET A 120 0.05 -0.67 8.32
N GLY A 121 1.15 0.06 8.22
CA GLY A 121 2.42 -0.38 7.60
C GLY A 121 2.70 0.22 6.22
N GLY A 122 3.88 -0.09 5.68
CA GLY A 122 4.33 0.33 4.35
C GLY A 122 4.26 1.85 4.12
N LEU A 123 3.90 2.25 2.91
CA LEU A 123 3.79 3.65 2.51
C LEU A 123 2.75 4.41 3.34
N ASN A 124 1.62 3.78 3.68
CA ASN A 124 0.57 4.41 4.47
C ASN A 124 1.06 4.84 5.86
N ALA A 125 1.85 3.98 6.53
CA ALA A 125 2.45 4.34 7.82
C ALA A 125 3.45 5.49 7.71
N GLY A 126 4.34 5.46 6.72
CA GLY A 126 5.30 6.54 6.49
C GLY A 126 4.61 7.88 6.25
N ILE A 127 3.61 7.92 5.36
CA ILE A 127 2.83 9.14 5.09
C ILE A 127 2.12 9.61 6.35
N THR A 128 1.45 8.72 7.09
CA THR A 128 0.78 9.06 8.35
C THR A 128 1.71 9.76 9.35
N VAL A 129 2.93 9.25 9.51
CA VAL A 129 3.94 9.84 10.39
C VAL A 129 4.34 11.23 9.88
N TRP A 130 4.69 11.34 8.60
CA TRP A 130 5.16 12.60 8.00
C TRP A 130 4.09 13.71 8.00
N VAL A 131 2.83 13.37 7.68
CA VAL A 131 1.74 14.36 7.75
C VAL A 131 1.28 14.64 9.17
N GLY A 132 1.58 13.76 10.14
CA GLY A 132 1.25 13.95 11.55
C GLY A 132 1.90 15.20 12.13
N GLY A 133 3.18 15.43 11.82
CA GLY A 133 3.89 16.68 12.14
C GLY A 133 3.41 17.92 11.35
N ARG A 134 2.46 17.73 10.42
CA ARG A 134 1.92 18.76 9.51
C ARG A 134 0.39 18.85 9.61
N TYR A 135 -0.15 18.56 10.79
CA TYR A 135 -1.59 18.64 11.10
C TYR A 135 -2.49 17.81 10.15
N GLY A 136 -1.95 16.79 9.49
CA GLY A 136 -2.71 15.91 8.60
C GLY A 136 -3.41 14.75 9.32
N ILE A 137 -3.19 14.60 10.62
CA ILE A 137 -3.82 13.60 11.49
C ILE A 137 -4.49 14.31 12.66
N ILE A 138 -5.74 13.98 12.92
CA ILE A 138 -6.48 14.40 14.11
C ILE A 138 -6.70 13.20 15.02
N THR A 139 -7.01 13.45 16.29
CA THR A 139 -7.41 12.40 17.24
C THR A 139 -8.89 12.59 17.56
N ASP A 140 -9.69 11.55 17.39
CA ASP A 140 -11.12 11.57 17.71
C ASP A 140 -11.36 11.56 19.23
N GLN A 141 -12.63 11.59 19.64
CA GLN A 141 -13.03 11.59 21.05
C GLN A 141 -12.66 10.28 21.77
N GLN A 142 -12.42 9.20 21.01
CA GLN A 142 -12.05 7.87 21.47
C GLN A 142 -10.52 7.67 21.49
N GLY A 143 -9.73 8.70 21.19
CA GLY A 143 -8.28 8.61 21.14
C GLY A 143 -7.72 7.94 19.88
N GLN A 144 -8.56 7.71 18.85
CA GLN A 144 -8.14 7.10 17.59
C GLN A 144 -7.64 8.15 16.62
N LYS A 145 -6.58 7.81 15.87
CA LYS A 145 -6.03 8.68 14.83
C LYS A 145 -6.91 8.61 13.58
N GLU A 146 -7.29 9.78 13.08
CA GLU A 146 -8.05 9.95 11.83
C GLU A 146 -7.32 10.92 10.88
N TRP A 147 -7.57 10.79 9.58
CA TRP A 147 -7.08 11.77 8.61
C TRP A 147 -7.83 13.10 8.76
N CYS A 148 -7.09 14.21 8.77
CA CYS A 148 -7.67 15.54 8.87
C CYS A 148 -8.56 15.84 7.64
N ASP A 149 -9.80 16.31 7.88
CA ASP A 149 -10.77 16.67 6.85
C ASP A 149 -11.01 15.59 5.77
N LEU A 150 -11.06 14.31 6.18
CA LEU A 150 -11.25 13.21 5.23
C LEU A 150 -12.57 13.33 4.45
N LYS A 151 -12.46 13.66 3.17
CA LYS A 151 -13.58 13.75 2.22
C LYS A 151 -13.60 12.53 1.32
N MET A 152 -14.66 11.75 1.43
CA MET A 152 -14.85 10.56 0.62
C MET A 152 -15.39 10.93 -0.75
N LEU A 153 -14.71 10.52 -1.82
CA LEU A 153 -14.92 11.04 -3.17
C LEU A 153 -16.05 10.38 -3.97
N ASN A 154 -16.88 9.54 -3.34
CA ASN A 154 -18.02 8.93 -4.04
C ASN A 154 -19.35 8.97 -3.26
N ARG A 155 -20.34 9.58 -3.91
CA ARG A 155 -21.80 9.49 -3.64
C ARG A 155 -22.42 8.17 -4.14
N LEU A 156 -21.71 7.36 -4.92
CA LEU A 156 -22.18 6.08 -5.52
C LEU A 156 -22.13 4.86 -4.59
N ARG A 157 -22.06 5.10 -3.28
CA ARG A 157 -21.83 4.12 -2.19
C ARG A 157 -22.85 2.99 -2.02
N LYS A 158 -23.94 2.96 -2.78
CA LYS A 158 -24.98 1.91 -2.62
C LYS A 158 -24.78 0.67 -3.50
N LEU A 159 -23.86 0.67 -4.46
CA LEU A 159 -23.79 -0.40 -5.47
C LEU A 159 -22.46 -1.14 -5.62
N ASP A 160 -21.35 -0.62 -5.08
CA ASP A 160 -20.06 -1.31 -5.19
C ASP A 160 -19.38 -1.51 -3.82
N PRO A 161 -19.33 -2.74 -3.27
CA PRO A 161 -18.57 -3.04 -2.07
C PRO A 161 -17.04 -2.91 -2.28
N LYS A 162 -16.59 -2.69 -3.51
CA LYS A 162 -15.18 -2.66 -3.89
C LYS A 162 -14.64 -1.24 -3.81
N LYS A 163 -14.08 -0.89 -2.65
CA LYS A 163 -13.36 0.37 -2.45
C LYS A 163 -12.01 0.33 -3.20
N ILE A 164 -11.99 0.30 -4.54
CA ILE A 164 -10.75 0.29 -5.35
C ILE A 164 -10.67 1.56 -6.19
N GLY A 165 -9.48 2.14 -6.32
CA GLY A 165 -9.22 3.42 -6.98
C GLY A 165 -9.09 4.57 -5.98
N LEU A 166 -9.21 5.82 -6.46
CA LEU A 166 -9.21 7.00 -5.60
C LEU A 166 -10.51 7.06 -4.78
N VAL A 167 -10.40 6.89 -3.47
CA VAL A 167 -11.55 6.75 -2.57
C VAL A 167 -11.80 7.96 -1.69
N ALA A 168 -10.75 8.72 -1.36
CA ALA A 168 -10.85 9.86 -0.45
C ALA A 168 -9.71 10.87 -0.67
N VAL A 169 -9.93 12.08 -0.15
CA VAL A 169 -8.90 13.12 -0.02
C VAL A 169 -8.89 13.62 1.43
N SER A 170 -7.72 13.80 2.01
CA SER A 170 -7.54 14.48 3.28
C SER A 170 -6.54 15.63 3.14
N ASN A 171 -6.44 16.46 4.18
CA ASN A 171 -5.64 17.68 4.18
C ASN A 171 -4.44 17.58 5.13
N PHE A 172 -3.42 18.41 4.88
CA PHE A 172 -2.35 18.75 5.83
C PHE A 172 -1.89 20.19 5.56
N THR A 173 -1.02 20.77 6.40
CA THR A 173 -0.66 22.21 6.41
C THR A 173 -0.16 22.78 5.08
N GLU A 174 0.23 21.95 4.10
CA GLU A 174 0.78 22.42 2.82
C GLU A 174 0.27 21.61 1.62
N GLY A 175 -0.84 20.89 1.78
CA GLY A 175 -1.34 20.07 0.69
C GLY A 175 -2.43 19.07 1.05
N HIS A 176 -2.50 18.03 0.22
CA HIS A 176 -3.54 17.02 0.23
C HIS A 176 -2.98 15.61 0.09
N VAL A 177 -3.61 14.66 0.77
CA VAL A 177 -3.35 13.23 0.57
C VAL A 177 -4.50 12.62 -0.24
N PHE A 178 -4.17 12.03 -1.38
CA PHE A 178 -5.09 11.29 -2.24
C PHE A 178 -5.03 9.81 -1.87
N HIS A 179 -6.07 9.30 -1.22
CA HIS A 179 -6.10 7.92 -0.75
C HIS A 179 -6.59 7.00 -1.87
N VAL A 180 -5.69 6.16 -2.37
CA VAL A 180 -5.98 5.17 -3.40
C VAL A 180 -5.88 3.77 -2.81
N VAL A 181 -6.96 3.01 -2.91
CA VAL A 181 -6.91 1.58 -2.62
C VAL A 181 -6.66 0.84 -3.92
N GLY A 182 -5.49 0.19 -4.02
CA GLY A 182 -5.10 -0.54 -5.21
C GLY A 182 -5.71 -1.95 -5.29
N PRO A 183 -5.77 -2.56 -6.48
CA PRO A 183 -6.02 -4.00 -6.62
C PRO A 183 -4.96 -4.82 -5.87
N GLN A 184 -5.34 -5.96 -5.32
CA GLN A 184 -4.41 -6.92 -4.69
C GLN A 184 -4.32 -8.14 -5.58
N ALA A 185 -3.10 -8.64 -5.82
CA ALA A 185 -2.85 -9.81 -6.66
C ALA A 185 -3.72 -10.98 -6.21
N CYS A 186 -3.69 -11.33 -4.92
CA CYS A 186 -4.47 -12.42 -4.31
C CYS A 186 -6.01 -12.29 -4.32
N LEU A 187 -6.55 -11.24 -4.96
CA LEU A 187 -8.00 -11.03 -5.08
C LEU A 187 -8.45 -10.90 -6.54
N VAL A 188 -7.53 -10.95 -7.51
CA VAL A 188 -7.87 -10.84 -8.93
C VAL A 188 -8.63 -12.10 -9.37
N GLY A 189 -9.56 -11.94 -10.32
CA GLY A 189 -10.40 -13.05 -10.79
C GLY A 189 -11.56 -13.41 -9.86
N THR A 190 -11.57 -12.93 -8.61
CA THR A 190 -12.73 -13.10 -7.73
C THR A 190 -13.90 -12.21 -8.20
N GLN A 191 -15.13 -12.75 -8.19
CA GLN A 191 -16.33 -12.01 -8.64
C GLN A 191 -16.50 -10.66 -7.91
N LYS A 192 -15.96 -10.56 -6.69
CA LYS A 192 -16.02 -9.39 -5.81
C LYS A 192 -14.84 -8.44 -5.95
N TYR A 193 -13.91 -8.58 -6.90
CA TYR A 193 -12.82 -7.62 -7.11
C TYR A 193 -12.63 -7.32 -8.61
N VAL A 194 -11.39 -7.17 -9.06
CA VAL A 194 -11.00 -6.95 -10.45
C VAL A 194 -10.94 -8.32 -11.15
N LYS A 195 -11.59 -8.46 -12.30
CA LYS A 195 -11.77 -9.77 -12.96
C LYS A 195 -10.54 -10.30 -13.68
N SER A 196 -9.58 -9.44 -14.04
CA SER A 196 -8.43 -9.81 -14.87
C SER A 196 -7.27 -8.82 -14.74
N LEU A 197 -6.09 -9.19 -15.21
CA LEU A 197 -4.91 -8.32 -15.28
C LEU A 197 -5.14 -7.08 -16.18
N SER A 198 -5.96 -7.19 -17.24
CA SER A 198 -6.39 -6.01 -18.01
C SER A 198 -7.22 -5.07 -17.15
N GLY A 199 -8.15 -5.61 -16.35
CA GLY A 199 -8.93 -4.84 -15.40
C GLY A 199 -8.07 -4.16 -14.32
N VAL A 200 -6.96 -4.78 -13.90
CA VAL A 200 -5.99 -4.18 -12.96
C VAL A 200 -5.38 -2.96 -13.62
N THR A 201 -4.93 -3.11 -14.87
CA THR A 201 -4.34 -2.04 -15.67
C THR A 201 -5.29 -0.85 -15.80
N GLU A 202 -6.53 -1.10 -16.23
CA GLU A 202 -7.57 -0.06 -16.42
C GLU A 202 -7.93 0.66 -15.12
N THR A 203 -8.10 -0.10 -14.03
CA THR A 203 -8.46 0.45 -12.71
C THR A 203 -7.36 1.39 -12.20
N LEU A 204 -6.09 0.99 -12.34
CA LEU A 204 -4.96 1.80 -11.94
C LEU A 204 -4.80 3.03 -12.83
N ILE A 205 -4.94 2.92 -14.16
CA ILE A 205 -4.93 4.09 -15.06
C ILE A 205 -5.97 5.11 -14.61
N LYS A 206 -7.19 4.67 -14.30
CA LYS A 206 -8.26 5.54 -13.81
C LYS A 206 -7.87 6.19 -12.49
N ALA A 207 -7.33 5.43 -11.53
CA ALA A 207 -6.91 5.96 -10.24
C ALA A 207 -5.83 7.04 -10.36
N TYR A 208 -4.79 6.83 -11.19
CA TYR A 208 -3.75 7.84 -11.45
C TYR A 208 -4.33 9.10 -12.09
N LYS A 209 -5.22 8.95 -13.09
CA LYS A 209 -5.90 10.08 -13.74
C LYS A 209 -6.78 10.86 -12.77
N ASP A 210 -7.56 10.16 -11.93
CA ASP A 210 -8.44 10.80 -10.95
C ASP A 210 -7.63 11.57 -9.90
N CYS A 211 -6.49 11.04 -9.45
CA CYS A 211 -5.59 11.74 -8.54
C CYS A 211 -5.02 13.00 -9.18
N LEU A 212 -4.53 12.90 -10.42
CA LEU A 212 -4.02 14.07 -11.16
C LEU A 212 -5.10 15.13 -11.35
N PHE A 213 -6.32 14.72 -11.71
CA PHE A 213 -7.47 15.62 -11.86
C PHE A 213 -7.81 16.33 -10.55
N GLN A 214 -7.89 15.59 -9.44
CA GLN A 214 -8.17 16.19 -8.13
C GLN A 214 -7.05 17.13 -7.67
N ALA A 215 -5.79 16.77 -7.90
CA ALA A 215 -4.65 17.64 -7.61
C ALA A 215 -4.71 18.96 -8.40
N LYS A 216 -5.07 18.92 -9.67
CA LYS A 216 -5.30 20.13 -10.48
C LYS A 216 -6.45 20.97 -9.94
N ASN A 217 -7.57 20.36 -9.59
CA ASN A 217 -8.73 21.08 -9.03
C ASN A 217 -8.41 21.76 -7.70
N LEU A 218 -7.58 21.12 -6.87
CA LEU A 218 -7.08 21.64 -5.60
C LEU A 218 -5.86 22.55 -5.76
N LYS A 219 -5.48 22.87 -7.01
CA LYS A 219 -4.35 23.76 -7.35
C LYS A 219 -3.02 23.30 -6.74
N CYS A 220 -2.81 22.00 -6.65
CA CYS A 220 -1.51 21.43 -6.31
C CYS A 220 -0.48 21.84 -7.36
N SER A 221 0.63 22.39 -6.91
CA SER A 221 1.80 22.69 -7.75
C SER A 221 2.62 21.44 -8.09
N HIS A 222 2.60 20.46 -7.18
CA HIS A 222 3.37 19.22 -7.27
C HIS A 222 2.47 18.05 -6.88
N ILE A 223 2.69 16.88 -7.46
CA ILE A 223 2.08 15.62 -7.02
C ILE A 223 3.12 14.49 -7.02
N ILE A 224 3.14 13.71 -5.95
CA ILE A 224 3.98 12.52 -5.80
C ILE A 224 3.10 11.28 -5.92
N PHE A 225 3.44 10.42 -6.87
CA PHE A 225 2.85 9.11 -7.07
C PHE A 225 3.79 8.01 -6.57
N PRO A 226 3.28 7.02 -5.84
CA PRO A 226 3.97 5.75 -5.65
C PRO A 226 3.63 4.78 -6.79
N LEU A 227 4.31 3.64 -6.84
CA LEU A 227 3.83 2.49 -7.60
C LEU A 227 2.69 1.78 -6.84
N ILE A 228 1.45 2.22 -7.08
CA ILE A 228 0.25 1.65 -6.43
C ILE A 228 0.15 0.17 -6.78
N SER A 229 -0.07 -0.67 -5.75
CA SER A 229 -0.09 -2.14 -5.85
C SER A 229 1.25 -2.82 -6.17
N GLY A 230 2.37 -2.10 -6.28
CA GLY A 230 3.69 -2.68 -6.56
C GLY A 230 4.45 -3.20 -5.34
N GLY A 231 3.89 -3.06 -4.13
CA GLY A 231 4.47 -3.52 -2.87
C GLY A 231 3.76 -4.77 -2.33
N ILE A 232 3.29 -4.72 -1.08
CA ILE A 232 2.62 -5.85 -0.39
C ILE A 232 1.43 -6.43 -1.19
N PHE A 233 0.74 -5.60 -1.98
CA PHE A 233 -0.38 -6.03 -2.82
C PHE A 233 0.03 -6.76 -4.11
N CYS A 234 1.33 -6.82 -4.42
CA CYS A 234 1.88 -7.55 -5.56
C CYS A 234 2.10 -9.04 -5.22
N GLU A 235 2.17 -9.40 -3.94
CA GLU A 235 2.39 -10.78 -3.52
C GLU A 235 1.24 -11.66 -4.01
N SER A 236 1.51 -12.50 -5.03
CA SER A 236 0.55 -13.42 -5.61
C SER A 236 0.34 -14.63 -4.70
N ASN A 237 -0.83 -15.26 -4.82
CA ASN A 237 -1.07 -16.58 -4.24
C ASN A 237 -0.96 -17.60 -5.40
N PRO A 238 -0.23 -18.73 -5.26
CA PRO A 238 -0.08 -19.74 -6.32
C PRO A 238 -1.39 -20.33 -6.88
N SER A 239 -2.55 -20.02 -6.28
CA SER A 239 -3.87 -20.40 -6.79
C SER A 239 -4.49 -19.44 -7.84
N GLU A 240 -3.87 -18.29 -8.12
CA GLU A 240 -4.51 -17.16 -8.84
C GLU A 240 -4.45 -17.26 -10.37
N GLY A 241 -3.73 -18.23 -10.94
CA GLY A 241 -3.66 -18.43 -12.40
C GLY A 241 -2.79 -17.41 -13.16
N PHE A 242 -1.98 -16.63 -12.45
CA PHE A 242 -0.94 -15.74 -12.98
C PHE A 242 0.21 -15.57 -11.97
N SER A 243 1.41 -15.23 -12.44
CA SER A 243 2.61 -15.01 -11.62
C SER A 243 2.70 -13.60 -11.02
N GLU A 244 3.63 -13.36 -10.07
CA GLU A 244 3.89 -12.02 -9.54
C GLU A 244 4.36 -11.08 -10.66
N SER A 245 5.22 -11.56 -11.57
CA SER A 245 5.70 -10.77 -12.70
C SER A 245 4.59 -10.35 -13.67
N GLU A 246 3.60 -11.22 -13.93
CA GLU A 246 2.45 -10.89 -14.77
C GLU A 246 1.58 -9.79 -14.14
N PHE A 247 1.37 -9.86 -12.82
CA PHE A 247 0.66 -8.81 -12.09
C PHE A 247 1.45 -7.49 -12.08
N LEU A 248 2.75 -7.56 -11.79
CA LEU A 248 3.64 -6.41 -11.80
C LEU A 248 3.67 -5.74 -13.18
N ASN A 249 3.64 -6.54 -14.26
CA ASN A 249 3.57 -6.02 -15.63
C ASN A 249 2.30 -5.20 -15.84
N ALA A 250 1.14 -5.69 -15.38
CA ALA A 250 -0.12 -4.96 -15.46
C ALA A 250 -0.07 -3.62 -14.68
N VAL A 251 0.53 -3.62 -13.49
CA VAL A 251 0.75 -2.40 -12.68
C VAL A 251 1.65 -1.40 -13.42
N GLN A 252 2.79 -1.84 -13.93
CA GLN A 252 3.74 -0.98 -14.66
C GLN A 252 3.14 -0.46 -15.98
N LEU A 253 2.39 -1.30 -16.70
CA LEU A 253 1.68 -0.92 -17.92
C LEU A 253 0.65 0.19 -17.64
N ALA A 254 -0.02 0.15 -16.49
CA ALA A 254 -0.94 1.20 -16.08
C ALA A 254 -0.24 2.55 -15.96
N VAL A 255 0.94 2.59 -15.32
CA VAL A 255 1.74 3.81 -15.19
C VAL A 255 2.23 4.31 -16.55
N LYS A 256 2.77 3.41 -17.40
CA LYS A 256 3.20 3.75 -18.76
C LYS A 256 2.07 4.39 -19.57
N LYS A 257 0.89 3.76 -19.58
CA LYS A 257 -0.30 4.27 -20.28
C LYS A 257 -0.82 5.58 -19.67
N PHE A 258 -0.74 5.75 -18.35
CA PHE A 258 -1.07 7.02 -17.71
C PHE A 258 -0.13 8.13 -18.19
N ILE A 259 1.19 7.94 -18.14
CA ILE A 259 2.17 8.96 -18.54
C ILE A 259 2.03 9.35 -20.02
N GLN A 260 1.79 8.37 -20.89
CA GLN A 260 1.60 8.61 -22.32
C GLN A 260 0.39 9.50 -22.61
N ASN A 261 -0.71 9.30 -21.89
CA ASN A 261 -2.03 9.88 -22.22
C ASN A 261 -2.47 11.01 -21.27
N ALA A 262 -1.74 11.27 -20.19
CA ALA A 262 -2.10 12.32 -19.24
C ALA A 262 -1.63 13.70 -19.74
N ASP A 263 -2.49 14.69 -19.51
CA ASP A 263 -2.11 16.08 -19.62
C ASP A 263 -1.60 16.57 -18.26
N PHE A 264 -0.30 16.83 -18.17
CA PHE A 264 0.37 17.28 -16.95
C PHE A 264 0.46 18.79 -16.80
N LYS A 265 -0.05 19.58 -17.77
CA LYS A 265 0.07 21.03 -17.73
C LYS A 265 -0.27 21.59 -16.34
N ASP A 266 0.56 22.54 -15.89
CA ASP A 266 0.46 23.31 -14.65
C ASP A 266 0.71 22.56 -13.33
N ILE A 267 1.11 21.29 -13.40
CA ILE A 267 1.52 20.52 -12.21
C ILE A 267 2.77 19.70 -12.48
N LYS A 268 3.73 19.74 -11.56
CA LYS A 268 4.93 18.90 -11.64
C LYS A 268 4.65 17.54 -11.04
N VAL A 269 4.97 16.49 -11.78
CA VAL A 269 4.65 15.11 -11.42
C VAL A 269 5.91 14.34 -11.07
N TYR A 270 5.87 13.70 -9.90
CA TYR A 270 6.96 12.92 -9.34
C TYR A 270 6.50 11.47 -9.13
N PHE A 271 7.37 10.52 -9.42
CA PHE A 271 7.22 9.13 -8.99
C PHE A 271 8.26 8.83 -7.91
N ASN A 272 7.79 8.40 -6.73
CA ASN A 272 8.65 7.92 -5.65
C ASN A 272 8.81 6.41 -5.75
N ILE A 273 9.98 5.95 -6.20
CA ILE A 273 10.30 4.54 -6.48
C ILE A 273 11.71 4.12 -6.05
#